data_AF-A0AA39HZY7-F1
#
_entry.id   AF-A0AA39HZY7-F1
#
_cell.length_a   1.000
_cell.length_b   1.000
_cell.length_c   1.000
_cell.angle_alpha   90.00
_cell.angle_beta   90.00
_cell.angle_gamma   90.00
#
_symmetry.space_group_name_H-M   'P 1'
#
loop_
_entity.id
_entity.type
_entity.pdbx_description
1 polymer ?
#
loop_
_entity_poly.entity_id
_entity_poly.type
_entity_poly.pdbx_seq_one_letter_code
_entity_poly.pdbx_strand_id
1 'polypeptide(L)'
;MKFFVTVLALSTFAYGQEAPGAAVDLDGGSLHEHFQPPPIIAKAIEGFSDKGKEALNQIREEAMKAHRTGQPFMKDQFIAKLKEASPEDAQKLEAAHRELDEAVSKLSQPAQEVASLAKNGRESGKPSVTDIQAFAKALQGLSDSDRAEYFKIFPNIEQFYKSPNFQKAVDGQLDWNKKQ
;
A
#
# COMPACT_ATOMS: atom_id res chain seq x y z
N MET A 1 7.67 -12.07 -21.62
CA MET A 1 7.52 -12.09 -20.14
C MET A 1 6.97 -10.75 -19.71
N LYS A 2 5.78 -10.69 -19.10
CA LYS A 2 5.14 -9.44 -18.66
C LYS A 2 5.56 -9.19 -17.20
N PHE A 3 6.44 -8.22 -16.97
CA PHE A 3 6.84 -7.81 -15.62
C PHE A 3 5.78 -6.84 -15.07
N PHE A 4 4.94 -7.33 -14.16
CA PHE A 4 3.98 -6.52 -13.43
C PHE A 4 4.67 -5.98 -12.17
N VAL A 5 4.96 -4.69 -12.12
CA VAL A 5 5.68 -4.04 -11.00
C VAL A 5 4.76 -3.01 -10.33
N THR A 6 4.10 -3.32 -9.22
CA THR A 6 3.12 -2.43 -8.57
C THR A 6 3.71 -1.83 -7.31
N VAL A 7 3.99 -0.52 -7.35
CA VAL A 7 4.60 0.24 -6.27
C VAL A 7 4.14 1.70 -6.20
N LEU A 8 2.92 1.91 -5.73
CA LEU A 8 2.67 3.08 -4.90
C LEU A 8 1.72 2.69 -3.80
N ALA A 9 2.18 2.87 -2.58
CA ALA A 9 1.30 3.45 -1.59
C ALA A 9 0.76 4.75 -2.18
N LEU A 10 -0.49 4.77 -2.62
CA LEU A 10 -1.32 5.99 -2.72
C LEU A 10 -2.79 5.71 -3.09
N SER A 11 -3.26 4.47 -3.11
CA SER A 11 -4.60 4.20 -2.59
C SER A 11 -4.45 3.90 -1.10
N THR A 12 -4.68 4.95 -0.32
CA THR A 12 -5.40 4.90 0.95
C THR A 12 -5.80 3.48 1.40
N PHE A 13 -5.64 3.23 2.69
CA PHE A 13 -6.71 2.54 3.37
C PHE A 13 -8.00 3.27 3.02
N ALA A 14 -8.72 2.78 2.02
CA ALA A 14 -10.10 3.11 1.83
C ALA A 14 -10.91 2.18 2.75
N TYR A 15 -10.54 2.24 4.04
CA TYR A 15 -11.42 1.96 5.15
C TYR A 15 -11.40 3.19 6.05
N GLY A 16 -12.29 4.08 5.66
CA GLY A 16 -12.62 5.37 6.24
C GLY A 16 -13.82 5.87 5.46
N GLN A 17 -14.97 5.19 5.64
CA GLN A 17 -16.23 5.67 5.12
C GLN A 17 -16.62 6.91 5.93
N GLU A 18 -16.28 8.10 5.45
CA GLU A 18 -17.15 9.26 5.71
C GLU A 18 -18.48 8.96 5.03
N ALA A 19 -19.46 8.52 5.83
CA ALA A 19 -20.85 8.52 5.43
C ALA A 19 -21.31 9.99 5.26
N PRO A 20 -22.27 10.27 4.36
CA PRO A 20 -22.77 11.62 4.20
C PRO A 20 -23.60 12.01 5.43
N GLY A 21 -23.13 13.01 6.18
CA GLY A 21 -23.95 13.77 7.12
C GLY A 21 -23.81 13.40 8.58
N ALA A 22 -22.86 14.02 9.27
CA ALA A 22 -23.05 14.70 10.56
C ALA A 22 -21.72 15.33 10.97
N ALA A 23 -21.72 16.62 11.26
CA ALA A 23 -20.61 17.25 11.97
C ALA A 23 -20.49 16.58 13.34
N VAL A 24 -19.37 15.91 13.60
CA VAL A 24 -19.01 15.41 14.92
C VAL A 24 -17.58 15.84 15.18
N ASP A 25 -17.40 16.50 16.32
CA ASP A 25 -16.17 17.08 16.81
C ASP A 25 -14.97 16.13 16.76
N LEU A 26 -13.83 16.75 16.47
CA LEU A 26 -12.48 16.23 16.53
C LEU A 26 -12.12 15.86 17.98
N ASP A 27 -12.12 14.57 18.34
CA ASP A 27 -11.19 14.03 19.34
C ASP A 27 -11.07 12.49 19.22
N GLY A 28 -9.85 11.97 19.33
CA GLY A 28 -9.59 10.57 19.64
C GLY A 28 -9.36 9.58 18.49
N GLY A 29 -8.21 9.68 17.81
CA GLY A 29 -7.50 8.48 17.34
C GLY A 29 -7.92 7.87 16.00
N SER A 30 -8.10 8.69 14.96
CA SER A 30 -8.36 8.16 13.62
C SER A 30 -7.17 7.34 13.12
N LEU A 31 -7.37 6.06 12.82
CA LEU A 31 -6.51 5.15 12.04
C LEU A 31 -6.18 5.66 10.61
N HIS A 32 -6.39 6.96 10.36
CA HIS A 32 -6.16 7.67 9.11
C HIS A 32 -4.70 8.10 8.90
N GLU A 33 -3.86 7.97 9.91
CA GLU A 33 -2.48 8.40 9.89
C GLU A 33 -1.50 7.21 9.73
N HIS A 34 -0.70 7.29 8.66
CA HIS A 34 0.60 6.60 8.48
C HIS A 34 0.65 5.18 7.91
N PHE A 35 0.03 4.89 6.76
CA PHE A 35 0.67 3.93 5.84
C PHE A 35 1.55 4.69 4.85
N GLN A 36 2.82 4.83 5.20
CA GLN A 36 3.82 5.40 4.29
C GLN A 36 4.18 4.40 3.17
N PRO A 37 4.63 4.90 2.00
CA PRO A 37 5.24 4.01 1.01
C PRO A 37 6.44 3.27 1.58
N PRO A 38 6.87 2.15 0.96
CA PRO A 38 8.21 1.62 1.17
C PRO A 38 9.25 2.74 1.02
N PRO A 39 10.32 2.80 1.83
CA PRO A 39 11.27 3.93 1.83
C PRO A 39 11.83 4.29 0.44
N ILE A 40 12.09 3.29 -0.41
CA ILE A 40 12.54 3.46 -1.80
C ILE A 40 11.59 4.38 -2.59
N ILE A 41 10.29 4.25 -2.34
CA ILE A 41 9.23 4.95 -3.07
C ILE A 41 8.93 6.29 -2.43
N ALA A 42 8.94 6.36 -1.10
CA ALA A 42 8.85 7.62 -0.38
C ALA A 42 9.96 8.57 -0.86
N LYS A 43 11.20 8.09 -0.95
CA LYS A 43 12.34 8.84 -1.46
C LYS A 43 12.14 9.32 -2.90
N ALA A 44 11.55 8.50 -3.77
CA ALA A 44 11.24 8.90 -5.14
C ALA A 44 10.23 10.06 -5.17
N ILE A 45 9.15 9.95 -4.38
CA ILE A 45 8.10 10.97 -4.26
C ILE A 45 8.64 12.27 -3.65
N GLU A 46 9.50 12.19 -2.63
CA GLU A 46 10.15 13.36 -2.03
C GLU A 46 10.95 14.16 -3.07
N GLY A 47 11.60 13.46 -3.99
CA GLY A 47 12.36 14.02 -5.12
C GLY A 47 11.52 14.47 -6.32
N PHE A 48 10.19 14.46 -6.22
CA PHE A 48 9.33 14.98 -7.28
C PHE A 48 9.44 16.49 -7.41
N SER A 49 9.29 16.98 -8.65
CA SER A 49 9.06 18.39 -8.92
C SER A 49 7.75 18.88 -8.30
N ASP A 50 7.56 20.20 -8.19
CA ASP A 50 6.29 20.78 -7.72
C ASP A 50 5.12 20.35 -8.61
N LYS A 51 5.34 20.27 -9.93
CA LYS A 51 4.35 19.77 -10.89
C LYS A 51 4.01 18.30 -10.65
N GLY A 52 4.99 17.46 -10.34
CA GLY A 52 4.79 16.07 -9.97
C GLY A 52 3.99 15.92 -8.67
N LYS A 53 4.30 16.75 -7.65
CA LYS A 53 3.56 16.77 -6.37
C LYS A 53 2.12 17.24 -6.54
N GLU A 54 1.89 18.26 -7.36
CA GLU A 54 0.54 18.71 -7.71
C GLU A 54 -0.24 17.60 -8.44
N ALA A 55 0.38 16.95 -9.42
CA ALA A 55 -0.22 15.83 -10.14
C ALA A 55 -0.57 14.66 -9.21
N LEU A 56 0.30 14.33 -8.24
CA LEU A 56 -0.01 13.31 -7.23
C LEU A 56 -1.26 13.64 -6.42
N ASN A 57 -1.43 14.90 -6.00
CA ASN A 57 -2.62 15.33 -5.26
C ASN A 57 -3.89 15.20 -6.11
N GLN A 58 -3.84 15.64 -7.37
CA GLN A 58 -4.98 15.52 -8.29
C GLN A 58 -5.34 14.04 -8.55
N ILE A 59 -4.34 13.20 -8.82
CA ILE A 59 -4.53 11.76 -9.03
C ILE A 59 -5.13 11.10 -7.77
N ARG A 60 -4.67 11.50 -6.57
CA ARG A 60 -5.22 11.01 -5.30
C ARG A 60 -6.70 11.39 -5.16
N GLU A 61 -7.08 12.62 -5.47
CA GLU A 61 -8.48 13.05 -5.42
C GLU A 61 -9.36 12.26 -6.40
N GLU A 62 -8.87 12.01 -7.61
CA GLU A 62 -9.58 11.18 -8.60
C GLU A 62 -9.73 9.74 -8.13
N ALA A 63 -8.67 9.14 -7.59
CA ALA A 63 -8.73 7.78 -7.03
C ALA A 63 -9.74 7.69 -5.88
N MET A 64 -9.79 8.70 -5.01
CA MET A 64 -10.77 8.78 -3.92
C MET A 64 -12.21 8.92 -4.44
N LYS A 65 -12.43 9.73 -5.48
CA LYS A 65 -13.74 9.85 -6.13
C LYS A 65 -14.17 8.53 -6.78
N ALA A 66 -13.28 7.88 -7.53
CA ALA A 66 -13.54 6.58 -8.14
C ALA A 66 -13.91 5.53 -7.08
N HIS A 67 -13.17 5.49 -5.96
CA HIS A 67 -13.49 4.60 -4.85
C HIS A 67 -14.91 4.86 -4.29
N ARG A 68 -15.27 6.12 -4.03
CA ARG A 68 -16.60 6.49 -3.50
C ARG A 68 -17.74 6.09 -4.44
N THR A 69 -17.49 6.07 -5.75
CA THR A 69 -18.48 5.68 -6.77
C THR A 69 -18.41 4.21 -7.16
N GLY A 70 -17.57 3.41 -6.49
CA GLY A 70 -17.38 1.98 -6.77
C GLY A 70 -16.66 1.72 -8.10
N GLN A 71 -15.99 2.72 -8.67
CA GLN A 71 -15.21 2.60 -9.90
C GLN A 71 -13.76 2.21 -9.58
N PRO A 72 -13.17 1.28 -10.35
CA PRO A 72 -11.76 0.92 -10.19
C PRO A 72 -10.85 2.08 -10.64
N PHE A 73 -9.86 2.41 -9.81
CA PHE A 73 -8.75 3.28 -10.19
C PHE A 73 -7.45 2.47 -10.18
N MET A 74 -6.90 2.19 -11.36
CA MET A 74 -5.83 1.21 -11.55
C MET A 74 -4.46 1.88 -11.67
N LYS A 75 -3.40 1.09 -11.43
CA LYS A 75 -2.00 1.54 -11.54
C LYS A 75 -1.68 2.16 -12.90
N ASP A 76 -2.15 1.57 -13.99
CA ASP A 76 -1.84 2.08 -15.33
C ASP A 76 -2.48 3.46 -15.56
N GLN A 77 -3.64 3.72 -14.96
CA GLN A 77 -4.27 5.06 -14.98
C GLN A 77 -3.46 6.06 -14.15
N PHE A 78 -2.98 5.66 -12.97
CA PHE A 78 -2.09 6.47 -12.14
C PHE A 78 -0.84 6.90 -12.93
N ILE A 79 -0.11 5.93 -13.49
CA ILE A 79 1.15 6.19 -14.19
C ILE A 79 0.91 6.99 -15.46
N ALA A 80 -0.15 6.70 -16.23
CA ALA A 80 -0.48 7.48 -17.41
C ALA A 80 -0.73 8.95 -17.09
N LYS A 81 -1.51 9.24 -16.04
CA LYS A 81 -1.79 10.61 -15.59
C LYS A 81 -0.54 11.32 -15.06
N LEU A 82 0.27 10.63 -14.26
CA LEU A 82 1.52 11.21 -13.77
C LEU A 82 2.48 11.48 -14.93
N LYS A 83 2.53 10.60 -15.93
CA LYS A 83 3.39 10.77 -17.11
C LYS A 83 2.92 11.91 -18.01
N GLU A 84 1.62 12.13 -18.13
CA GLU A 84 1.05 13.27 -18.84
C GLU A 84 1.40 14.60 -18.15
N ALA A 85 1.25 14.66 -16.83
CA ALA A 85 1.53 15.86 -16.06
C ALA A 85 3.04 16.10 -15.87
N SER A 86 3.80 15.11 -15.44
CA SER A 86 5.22 15.17 -15.15
C SER A 86 5.95 13.90 -15.62
N PRO A 87 6.38 13.84 -16.90
CA PRO A 87 7.04 12.67 -17.47
C PRO A 87 8.30 12.22 -16.70
N GLU A 88 9.10 13.16 -16.22
CA GLU A 88 10.33 12.86 -15.47
C GLU A 88 10.04 12.25 -14.10
N ASP A 89 9.04 12.76 -13.38
CA ASP A 89 8.66 12.21 -12.08
C ASP A 89 7.99 10.84 -12.23
N ALA A 90 7.25 10.61 -13.31
CA ALA A 90 6.77 9.27 -13.68
C ALA A 90 7.94 8.30 -13.90
N GLN A 91 9.01 8.73 -14.58
CA GLN A 91 10.21 7.90 -14.78
C GLN A 91 10.95 7.61 -13.47
N LYS A 92 11.10 8.61 -12.58
CA LYS A 92 11.70 8.42 -11.24
C LYS A 92 10.96 7.36 -10.45
N LEU A 93 9.63 7.44 -10.50
CA LEU A 93 8.76 6.49 -9.85
C LEU A 93 8.90 5.10 -10.46
N GLU A 94 8.80 4.94 -11.78
CA GLU A 94 9.03 3.66 -12.47
C GLU A 94 10.41 3.05 -12.17
N ALA A 95 11.44 3.88 -11.98
CA ALA A 95 12.76 3.42 -11.54
C ALA A 95 12.73 2.91 -10.09
N ALA A 96 12.13 3.66 -9.17
CA ALA A 96 12.00 3.25 -7.76
C ALA A 96 11.16 1.98 -7.59
N HIS A 97 10.15 1.80 -8.42
CA HIS A 97 9.38 0.58 -8.56
C HIS A 97 10.27 -0.64 -8.89
N ARG A 98 11.15 -0.50 -9.89
CA ARG A 98 12.10 -1.55 -10.27
C ARG A 98 13.11 -1.83 -9.17
N GLU A 99 13.61 -0.78 -8.50
CA GLU A 99 14.51 -0.92 -7.37
C GLU A 99 13.86 -1.69 -6.21
N LEU A 100 12.57 -1.42 -5.92
CA LEU A 100 11.84 -2.19 -4.91
C LEU A 100 11.70 -3.66 -5.31
N ASP A 101 11.33 -3.95 -6.55
CA ASP A 101 11.22 -5.33 -7.04
C ASP A 101 12.56 -6.07 -6.97
N GLU A 102 13.66 -5.40 -7.32
CA GLU A 102 15.01 -5.94 -7.18
C GLU A 102 15.36 -6.20 -5.70
N ALA A 103 14.99 -5.29 -4.79
CA ALA A 103 15.20 -5.47 -3.37
C ALA A 103 14.42 -6.68 -2.83
N VAL A 104 13.16 -6.84 -3.25
CA VAL A 104 12.35 -8.02 -2.92
C VAL A 104 12.98 -9.29 -3.49
N SER A 105 13.50 -9.27 -4.72
CA SER A 105 14.12 -10.44 -5.36
C SER A 105 15.35 -10.99 -4.63
N LYS A 106 15.98 -10.16 -3.78
CA LYS A 106 17.15 -10.50 -2.97
C LYS A 106 16.79 -11.11 -1.61
N LEU A 107 15.51 -11.07 -1.22
CA LEU A 107 15.03 -11.74 -0.01
C LEU A 107 15.04 -13.27 -0.18
N SER A 108 14.91 -14.01 0.92
CA SER A 108 14.68 -15.45 0.86
C SER A 108 13.34 -15.79 0.20
N GLN A 109 13.23 -17.01 -0.34
CA GLN A 109 12.00 -17.48 -1.00
C GLN A 109 10.73 -17.29 -0.13
N PRO A 110 10.72 -17.63 1.18
CA PRO A 110 9.55 -17.38 2.03
C PRO A 110 9.19 -15.90 2.14
N ALA A 111 10.17 -15.02 2.25
CA ALA A 111 9.93 -13.57 2.36
C ALA A 111 9.46 -12.96 1.02
N GLN A 112 9.90 -13.50 -0.13
CA GLN A 112 9.36 -13.16 -1.44
C GLN A 112 7.89 -13.58 -1.60
N GLU A 113 7.51 -14.73 -1.04
CA GLU A 113 6.12 -15.19 -1.03
C GLU A 113 5.24 -14.27 -0.19
N VAL A 114 5.72 -13.80 0.97
CA VAL A 114 5.03 -12.78 1.77
C VAL A 114 4.83 -11.48 0.98
N ALA A 115 5.85 -11.01 0.26
CA ALA A 115 5.75 -9.84 -0.61
C ALA A 115 4.70 -10.05 -1.73
N SER A 116 4.64 -11.24 -2.30
CA SER A 116 3.68 -11.60 -3.35
C SER A 116 2.24 -11.63 -2.84
N LEU A 117 2.00 -12.19 -1.66
CA LEU A 117 0.67 -12.17 -1.02
C LEU A 117 0.20 -10.74 -0.73
N ALA A 118 1.10 -9.89 -0.21
CA ALA A 118 0.80 -8.48 0.03
C ALA A 118 0.44 -7.73 -1.26
N LYS A 119 1.10 -8.06 -2.37
CA LYS A 119 0.83 -7.47 -3.69
C LYS A 119 -0.52 -7.94 -4.25
N ASN A 120 -0.79 -9.24 -4.25
CA ASN A 120 -2.03 -9.80 -4.79
C ASN A 120 -3.26 -9.30 -4.04
N GLY A 121 -3.20 -9.21 -2.70
CA GLY A 121 -4.27 -8.65 -1.89
C GLY A 121 -4.54 -7.16 -2.17
N ARG A 122 -3.56 -6.42 -2.72
CA ARG A 122 -3.74 -5.02 -3.13
C ARG A 122 -4.28 -4.87 -4.55
N GLU A 123 -3.94 -5.79 -5.45
CA GLU A 123 -4.46 -5.80 -6.83
C GLU A 123 -5.98 -5.96 -6.89
N SER A 124 -6.58 -6.63 -5.89
CA SER A 124 -8.04 -6.71 -5.76
C SER A 124 -8.71 -5.40 -5.33
N GLY A 125 -7.94 -4.38 -4.92
CA GLY A 125 -8.43 -3.09 -4.42
C GLY A 125 -9.08 -3.13 -3.03
N LYS A 126 -9.52 -4.31 -2.58
CA LYS A 126 -10.02 -4.60 -1.23
C LYS A 126 -9.61 -6.02 -0.86
N PRO A 127 -8.54 -6.21 -0.07
CA PRO A 127 -8.15 -7.56 0.36
C PRO A 127 -9.27 -8.19 1.18
N SER A 128 -9.60 -9.44 0.89
CA SER A 128 -10.54 -10.21 1.70
C SER A 128 -9.92 -10.59 3.04
N VAL A 129 -10.75 -10.99 4.01
CA VAL A 129 -10.28 -11.55 5.29
C VAL A 129 -9.32 -12.73 5.06
N THR A 130 -9.59 -13.55 4.04
CA THR A 130 -8.72 -14.67 3.66
C THR A 130 -7.36 -14.20 3.14
N ASP A 131 -7.33 -13.14 2.32
CA ASP A 131 -6.06 -12.57 1.83
C ASP A 131 -5.21 -12.00 2.97
N ILE A 132 -5.87 -11.28 3.89
CA ILE A 132 -5.25 -10.71 5.09
C ILE A 132 -4.71 -11.82 6.00
N GLN A 133 -5.47 -12.89 6.20
CA GLN A 133 -5.06 -14.02 7.02
C GLN A 133 -3.89 -14.79 6.39
N ALA A 134 -3.93 -15.04 5.08
CA ALA A 134 -2.86 -15.71 4.35
C ALA A 134 -1.55 -14.92 4.47
N PHE A 135 -1.61 -13.59 4.27
CA PHE A 135 -0.49 -12.70 4.49
C PHE A 135 0.04 -12.75 5.93
N ALA A 136 -0.83 -12.63 6.92
CA ALA A 136 -0.42 -12.61 8.33
C ALA A 136 0.22 -13.94 8.77
N LYS A 137 -0.34 -15.08 8.34
CA LYS A 137 0.25 -16.40 8.62
C LYS A 137 1.61 -16.59 7.95
N ALA A 138 1.75 -16.17 6.69
CA ALA A 138 3.03 -16.25 5.98
C ALA A 138 4.09 -15.36 6.68
N LEU A 139 3.72 -14.15 7.10
CA LEU A 139 4.61 -13.25 7.84
C LEU A 139 4.99 -13.79 9.23
N GLN A 140 4.06 -14.44 9.93
CA GLN A 140 4.32 -15.10 11.21
C GLN A 140 5.30 -16.27 11.05
N GLY A 141 5.18 -17.02 9.96
CA GLY A 141 6.01 -18.19 9.63
C GLY A 141 7.43 -17.86 9.19
N LEU A 142 7.78 -16.59 8.93
CA LEU A 142 9.16 -16.21 8.64
C LEU A 142 10.08 -16.45 9.84
N SER A 143 11.33 -16.81 9.56
CA SER A 143 12.40 -16.77 10.56
C SER A 143 12.62 -15.33 11.05
N ASP A 144 13.20 -15.15 12.23
CA ASP A 144 13.50 -13.81 12.75
C ASP A 144 14.41 -13.01 11.81
N SER A 145 15.39 -13.68 11.19
CA SER A 145 16.29 -13.06 10.21
C SER A 145 15.55 -12.63 8.95
N ASP A 146 14.72 -13.51 8.37
CA ASP A 146 13.95 -13.19 7.16
C ASP A 146 12.95 -12.06 7.41
N ARG A 147 12.30 -12.09 8.57
CA ARG A 147 11.36 -11.05 9.00
C ARG A 147 12.07 -9.71 9.18
N ALA A 148 13.26 -9.69 9.77
CA ALA A 148 14.06 -8.47 9.93
C ALA A 148 14.46 -7.87 8.56
N GLU A 149 14.92 -8.69 7.62
CA GLU A 149 15.24 -8.21 6.26
C GLU A 149 13.99 -7.71 5.52
N TYR A 150 12.86 -8.42 5.64
CA TYR A 150 11.58 -7.98 5.08
C TYR A 150 11.14 -6.61 5.63
N PHE A 151 11.29 -6.39 6.94
CA PHE A 151 10.91 -5.13 7.59
C PHE A 151 11.79 -3.94 7.20
N LYS A 152 13.05 -4.14 6.80
CA LYS A 152 13.87 -3.06 6.23
C LYS A 152 13.28 -2.50 4.94
N ILE A 153 12.66 -3.37 4.14
CA ILE A 153 11.99 -2.99 2.89
C ILE A 153 10.60 -2.44 3.18
N PHE A 154 9.87 -3.06 4.12
CA PHE A 154 8.48 -2.73 4.44
C PHE A 154 8.28 -2.41 5.94
N PRO A 155 8.75 -1.26 6.45
CA PRO A 155 8.74 -0.94 7.88
C PRO A 155 7.32 -0.81 8.47
N ASN A 156 6.32 -0.42 7.67
CA ASN A 156 4.93 -0.36 8.16
C ASN A 156 4.35 -1.76 8.43
N ILE A 157 4.90 -2.79 7.80
CA ILE A 157 4.51 -4.17 8.11
C ILE A 157 5.07 -4.58 9.47
N GLU A 158 6.22 -4.04 9.90
CA GLU A 158 6.71 -4.24 11.26
C GLU A 158 5.74 -3.65 12.29
N GLN A 159 5.23 -2.44 12.03
CA GLN A 159 4.23 -1.81 12.90
C GLN A 159 2.94 -2.63 12.97
N PHE A 160 2.45 -3.10 11.81
CA PHE A 160 1.31 -4.01 11.77
C PHE A 160 1.57 -5.29 12.56
N TYR A 161 2.72 -5.94 12.37
CA TYR A 161 3.13 -7.16 13.04
C TYR A 161 3.16 -7.01 14.58
N LYS A 162 3.59 -5.85 15.08
CA LYS A 162 3.62 -5.53 16.51
C LYS A 162 2.28 -5.06 17.06
N SER A 163 1.28 -4.82 16.22
CA SER A 163 -0.03 -4.31 16.62
C SER A 163 -0.94 -5.41 17.18
N PRO A 164 -1.92 -5.07 18.03
CA PRO A 164 -2.94 -6.03 18.48
C PRO A 164 -3.82 -6.57 17.34
N ASN A 165 -3.81 -5.93 16.16
CA ASN A 165 -4.54 -6.39 14.99
C ASN A 165 -3.85 -7.54 14.27
N PHE A 166 -2.55 -7.76 14.49
CA PHE A 166 -1.83 -8.85 13.82
C PHE A 166 -2.39 -10.22 14.18
N GLN A 167 -2.62 -10.46 15.48
CA GLN A 167 -3.18 -11.74 15.92
C GLN A 167 -4.60 -11.94 15.39
N LYS A 168 -5.43 -10.88 15.38
CA LYS A 168 -6.75 -10.92 14.73
C LYS A 168 -6.65 -11.29 13.25
N ALA A 169 -5.61 -10.84 12.54
CA ALA A 169 -5.38 -11.20 11.14
C ALA A 169 -5.01 -12.67 11.00
N VAL A 170 -4.09 -13.17 11.83
CA VAL A 170 -3.72 -14.60 11.88
C VAL A 170 -4.94 -15.48 12.15
N ASP A 171 -5.84 -15.03 13.03
CA ASP A 171 -7.05 -15.75 13.41
C ASP A 171 -8.19 -15.62 12.38
N GLY A 172 -8.02 -14.81 11.33
CA GLY A 172 -9.05 -14.58 10.31
C GLY A 172 -10.24 -13.76 10.82
N GLN A 173 -10.00 -12.93 11.85
CA GLN A 173 -10.99 -12.06 12.48
C GLN A 173 -10.80 -10.59 12.09
N LEU A 174 -9.65 -10.25 11.50
CA LEU A 174 -9.39 -8.90 11.03
C LEU A 174 -10.12 -8.65 9.71
N ASP A 175 -11.30 -8.06 9.83
CA ASP A 175 -12.06 -7.53 8.72
C ASP A 175 -11.90 -6.01 8.70
N TRP A 176 -11.12 -5.50 7.75
CA TRP A 176 -10.99 -4.06 7.55
C TRP A 176 -12.31 -3.47 7.04
N ASN A 177 -13.21 -4.32 6.55
CA ASN A 177 -14.44 -3.96 5.88
C ASN A 177 -15.64 -3.75 6.80
N LYS A 178 -15.54 -4.20 8.05
CA LYS A 178 -16.58 -4.03 9.06
C LYS A 178 -16.23 -2.86 9.97
N LYS A 179 -17.24 -2.04 10.27
CA LYS A 179 -17.18 -1.08 11.37
C LYS A 179 -16.92 -1.87 12.66
N GLN A 180 -15.77 -1.63 13.29
CA GLN A 180 -15.50 -2.08 14.66
C GLN A 180 -16.08 -1.07 15.64
#